data_AF-A0A0R2MN55-F1
#
_entry.id   AF-A0A0R2MN55-F1
#
_cell.length_a   1.000
_cell.length_b   1.000
_cell.length_c   1.000
_cell.angle_alpha   90.00
_cell.angle_beta   90.00
_cell.angle_gamma   90.00
#
_symmetry.space_group_name_H-M   'P 1'
#
loop_
_entity.id
_entity.type
_entity.pdbx_description
1 polymer ?
#
loop_
_entity_poly.entity_id
_entity_poly.type
_entity_poly.pdbx_seq_one_letter_code
_entity_poly.pdbx_strand_id
1 'polypeptide(L)' 'MYDRDAVGKRIAQEYNGGNLKALSDKYDYSQRWIYQQIKTYKQKRNMEGKS' A
#
# COMPACT_ATOMS: atom_id res chain seq x y z
N MET A 1 -11.17 13.53 -6.30
CA MET A 1 -10.79 12.61 -5.20
C MET A 1 -9.81 11.61 -5.78
N TYR A 2 -8.59 11.51 -5.25
CA TYR A 2 -7.65 10.49 -5.72
C TYR A 2 -8.18 9.11 -5.35
N ASP A 3 -8.26 8.22 -6.33
CA ASP A 3 -8.69 6.84 -6.15
C ASP A 3 -7.79 6.15 -5.11
N ARG A 4 -8.35 5.89 -3.94
CA ARG A 4 -7.63 5.26 -2.82
C ARG A 4 -7.11 3.87 -3.20
N ASP A 5 -7.82 3.17 -4.09
CA ASP A 5 -7.38 1.89 -4.65
C ASP A 5 -6.13 2.04 -5.54
N ALA A 6 -6.07 3.07 -6.38
CA ALA A 6 -4.90 3.33 -7.22
C ALA A 6 -3.68 3.72 -6.37
N VAL A 7 -3.90 4.53 -5.33
CA VAL A 7 -2.86 4.91 -4.36
C VAL A 7 -2.37 3.68 -3.58
N GLY A 8 -3.27 2.83 -3.09
CA GLY A 8 -2.91 1.60 -2.38
C GLY A 8 -2.05 0.64 -3.23
N LYS A 9 -2.37 0.49 -4.52
CA LYS A 9 -1.55 -0.29 -5.45
C LYS A 9 -0.14 0.28 -5.62
N ARG A 10 -0.02 1.59 -5.81
CA ARG A 10 1.29 2.27 -5.94
C ARG A 10 2.13 2.16 -4.68
N ILE A 11 1.53 2.39 -3.52
CA ILE A 11 2.18 2.22 -2.20
C ILE A 11 2.73 0.80 -2.06
N ALA A 12 1.94 -0.22 -2.38
CA ALA A 12 2.38 -1.61 -2.25
C ALA A 12 3.50 -1.99 -3.25
N GLN A 13 3.53 -1.37 -4.43
CA GLN A 13 4.59 -1.55 -5.42
C GLN A 13 5.89 -0.82 -5.05
N GLU A 14 5.78 0.37 -4.45
CA GLU A 14 6.93 1.17 -4.02
C GLU A 14 7.49 0.74 -2.66
N TYR A 15 6.74 -0.03 -1.87
CA TYR A 15 7.18 -0.50 -0.55
C TYR A 15 8.31 -1.53 -0.65
N ASN A 16 9.46 -1.19 -0.05
CA ASN A 16 10.67 -2.03 -0.08
C ASN A 16 10.99 -2.74 1.24
N GLY A 17 10.11 -2.64 2.25
CA GLY A 17 10.33 -3.24 3.57
C GLY A 17 10.88 -2.29 4.63
N GLY A 18 11.44 -1.14 4.25
CA GLY A 18 12.02 -0.15 5.17
C GLY A 18 11.64 1.31 4.90
N ASN A 19 10.94 1.60 3.79
CA ASN A 19 10.61 2.97 3.37
C ASN A 19 9.24 3.47 3.82
N LEU A 20 8.67 2.92 4.91
CA LEU A 20 7.32 3.29 5.37
C LEU A 20 7.16 4.78 5.67
N LYS A 21 8.15 5.39 6.33
CA LYS A 21 8.16 6.83 6.63
C LYS A 21 8.21 7.67 5.35
N ALA A 22 9.06 7.30 4.40
CA ALA A 22 9.17 8.02 3.13
C ALA A 22 7.86 7.95 2.31
N LEU A 23 7.17 6.81 2.34
CA LEU A 23 5.85 6.66 1.71
C LEU A 23 4.77 7.49 2.43
N SER A 24 4.82 7.55 3.76
CA SER A 24 3.93 8.39 4.57
C SER A 24 4.08 9.87 4.20
N ASP A 25 5.32 10.35 4.13
CA ASP A 25 5.64 11.73 3.76
C ASP A 25 5.28 12.03 2.28
N LYS A 26 5.48 11.07 1.36
CA LYS A 26 5.20 11.22 -0.07
C LYS A 26 3.71 11.29 -0.40
N TYR A 27 2.91 10.47 0.26
CA TYR A 27 1.48 10.33 -0.03
C TYR A 27 0.58 11.11 0.94
N ASP A 28 1.16 11.83 1.89
CA ASP A 28 0.46 12.61 2.92
C ASP A 28 -0.58 11.78 3.69
N TYR A 29 -0.18 10.56 4.06
CA TYR A 29 -0.99 9.66 4.89
C TYR A 29 -0.19 9.18 6.09
N SER A 30 -0.88 8.86 7.18
CA SER A 30 -0.24 8.24 8.34
C SER A 30 0.43 6.91 7.98
N GLN A 31 1.56 6.61 8.63
CA GLN A 31 2.27 5.34 8.47
C GLN A 31 1.37 4.12 8.74
N ARG A 32 0.43 4.24 9.69
CA ARG A 32 -0.59 3.22 9.98
C ARG A 32 -1.47 2.93 8.76
N TRP A 33 -1.94 3.97 8.08
CA TRP A 33 -2.78 3.82 6.89
C TRP A 33 -2.00 3.20 5.74
N ILE A 34 -0.76 3.67 5.49
CA ILE A 34 0.16 3.09 4.49
C ILE A 34 0.35 1.59 4.75
N TYR A 35 0.66 1.21 6.00
CA TYR A 35 0.83 -0.19 6.40
C TYR A 35 -0.42 -1.04 6.13
N GLN A 36 -1.60 -0.50 6.41
CA GLN A 36 -2.87 -1.18 6.15
C GLN A 36 -3.12 -1.39 4.64
N GLN A 37 -2.74 -0.44 3.79
CA GLN A 37 -2.82 -0.61 2.33
C GLN A 37 -1.91 -1.73 1.84
N ILE A 38 -0.66 -1.77 2.32
CA ILE A 38 0.31 -2.83 1.98
C ILE A 38 -0.24 -4.21 2.41
N LYS A 39 -0.79 -4.31 3.62
CA LYS A 39 -1.35 -5.56 4.15
C LYS A 39 -2.58 -6.01 3.34
N THR A 40 -3.46 -5.08 2.98
CA THR A 40 -4.65 -5.36 2.18
C THR A 40 -4.27 -5.83 0.78
N TYR A 41 -3.31 -5.17 0.15
CA TYR A 41 -2.83 -5.52 -1.19
C TYR A 41 -2.20 -6.92 -1.23
N LYS A 42 -1.36 -7.28 -0.26
CA LYS A 42 -0.76 -8.62 -0.15
C LYS A 42 -1.83 -9.71 0.02
N GLN A 43 -2.87 -9.45 0.81
CA GLN A 43 -3.98 -10.38 0.99
C GLN A 43 -4.78 -10.58 -0.30
N LYS A 44 -5.11 -9.51 -1.01
CA LYS A 44 -5.80 -9.58 -2.32
C LYS A 44 -5.00 -10.42 -3.33
N ARG A 45 -3.69 -10.15 -3.47
CA ARG A 45 -2.83 -10.89 -4.40
C ARG A 45 -2.74 -12.39 -4.07
N ASN A 46 -2.74 -12.76 -2.79
CA ASN A 46 -2.73 -14.16 -2.36
C ASN A 46 -4.08 -14.88 -2.63
N MET A 47 -5.18 -14.13 -2.75
CA MET A 47 -6.49 -14.67 -3.11
C MET A 47 -6.65 -14.81 -4.63
N GLU A 48 -6.13 -13.86 -5.41
CA GLU A 48 -6.20 -13.90 -6.89
C GLU A 48 -5.25 -14.95 -7.51
N GLY A 49 -4.16 -15.32 -6.84
CA GLY A 49 -3.25 -16.39 -7.30
C GLY A 49 -3.71 -17.83 -6.99
N LYS A 50 -4.92 -18.00 -6.47
CA LYS A 50 -5.52 -19.30 -6.08
C LYS A 50 -6.69 -19.75 -6.97
N SER A 51 -6.94 -19.07 -8.09
CA SER A 51 -7.92 -19.48 -9.11
C SER A 51 -7.27 -20.13 -10.31
#